data_AF-A0A6A5A8J9-F1
#
_entry.id   AF-A0A6A5A8J9-F1
#
_cell.length_a   1.000
_cell.length_b   1.000
_cell.length_c   1.000
_cell.angle_alpha   90.00
_cell.angle_beta   90.00
_cell.angle_gamma   90.00
#
_symmetry.space_group_name_H-M   'P 1'
#
loop_
_entity.id
_entity.type
_entity.pdbx_description
1 polymer ?
#
loop_
_entity_poly.entity_id
_entity_poly.type
_entity_poly.pdbx_seq_one_letter_code
_entity_poly.pdbx_strand_id
1 'polypeptide(L)'
;MLKVHRKAGELLLEDCRKGDSSWLRVSLPSSKVDKVSGGDAFASSKPLIDLEEVARVKDASDEPPVEVKALYGVYSLLSGPYLAFIKDNARVIGKGPNDESIYQVLELEFIPVSEHAERHFQSHASKQEKRDQSIYLNMLKTIGKTKMFYFSFEYPLTLSAQRHALATASAAKLPAHARADESFFWNKPVLEPFLHSKIKLDRWIVPVINGFVKVVKGVVMAANTVLVDFFFFTRRSWHRVGTRFNVRGVDKDGHCANFSETEMIVQKGDGGLCSYVQIRGSIPLYWDQMVT
;
A
#
# COMPACT_ATOMS: atom_id res chain seq x y z
N MET A 1 4.59 15.69 -1.83
CA MET A 1 5.66 14.91 -2.47
C MET A 1 6.61 14.45 -1.38
N LEU A 2 7.21 13.28 -1.51
CA LEU A 2 8.23 12.79 -0.61
C LEU A 2 9.57 12.74 -1.37
N LYS A 3 10.67 12.90 -0.64
CA LYS A 3 12.02 12.71 -1.19
C LYS A 3 12.74 11.61 -0.42
N VAL A 4 13.44 10.76 -1.15
CA VAL A 4 14.25 9.67 -0.59
C VAL A 4 15.71 9.98 -0.84
N HIS A 5 16.44 10.17 0.25
CA HIS A 5 17.88 10.44 0.24
C HIS A 5 18.61 9.15 0.61
N ARG A 6 19.56 8.75 -0.24
CA ARG A 6 20.31 7.50 -0.08
C ARG A 6 21.58 7.76 0.70
N LYS A 7 21.85 6.93 1.70
CA LYS A 7 23.13 6.88 2.41
C LYS A 7 23.63 5.44 2.42
N ALA A 8 24.94 5.27 2.60
CA ALA A 8 25.58 3.96 2.49
C ALA A 8 24.96 2.87 3.39
N GLY A 9 24.43 3.23 4.57
CA GLY A 9 23.84 2.28 5.53
C GLY A 9 22.38 2.53 5.90
N GLU A 10 21.76 3.58 5.39
CA GLU A 10 20.41 4.02 5.78
C GLU A 10 19.72 4.80 4.65
N LEU A 11 18.39 4.94 4.75
CA LEU A 11 17.62 5.87 3.96
C LEU A 11 17.11 7.00 4.84
N LEU A 12 17.08 8.22 4.31
CA LEU A 12 16.35 9.34 4.92
C LEU A 12 15.17 9.69 4.03
N LEU A 13 13.97 9.64 4.61
CA LEU A 13 12.74 10.05 3.95
C LEU A 13 12.38 11.45 4.42
N GLU A 14 12.22 12.36 3.49
CA GLU A 14 11.81 13.73 3.74
C GLU A 14 10.36 13.93 3.29
N ASP A 15 9.51 14.35 4.22
CA ASP A 15 8.16 14.78 3.89
C ASP A 15 8.15 16.24 3.44
N CYS A 16 7.97 16.47 2.14
CA CYS A 16 7.88 17.82 1.58
C CYS A 16 6.43 18.34 1.51
N ARG A 17 5.46 17.68 2.17
CA ARG A 17 4.06 18.10 2.19
C ARG A 17 3.86 19.14 3.32
N LYS A 18 3.31 20.31 2.96
CA LYS A 18 2.81 21.35 3.90
C LYS A 18 3.82 21.84 4.98
N GLY A 19 4.94 22.42 4.55
CA GLY A 19 5.71 23.41 5.35
C GLY A 19 6.54 22.89 6.53
N ASP A 20 6.15 21.77 7.15
CA ASP A 20 6.93 21.07 8.17
C ASP A 20 7.77 19.98 7.51
N SER A 21 9.06 20.24 7.32
CA SER A 21 10.00 19.23 6.81
C SER A 21 10.28 18.19 7.91
N SER A 22 9.41 17.19 8.03
CA SER A 22 9.64 16.03 8.91
C SER A 22 10.50 14.99 8.21
N TRP A 23 11.47 14.44 8.93
CA TRP A 23 12.42 13.47 8.41
C TRP A 23 12.29 12.14 9.16
N LEU A 24 12.31 11.04 8.41
CA LEU A 24 12.29 9.69 8.93
C LEU A 24 13.55 8.96 8.48
N ARG A 25 14.37 8.54 9.44
CA ARG A 25 15.49 7.63 9.18
C ARG A 25 14.97 6.21 9.15
N VAL A 26 15.43 5.46 8.16
CA VAL A 26 15.15 4.02 8.00
C VAL A 26 16.47 3.28 7.88
N SER A 27 16.75 2.38 8.82
CA SER A 27 18.00 1.62 8.87
C SER A 27 17.74 0.14 9.13
N LEU A 28 18.79 -0.69 8.96
CA LEU A 28 18.75 -2.07 9.42
C LEU A 28 18.78 -2.10 10.96
N PRO A 29 18.12 -3.10 11.60
CA PRO A 29 18.17 -3.25 13.04
C PRO A 29 19.60 -3.37 13.55
N SER A 30 19.96 -2.58 14.55
CA SER A 30 21.27 -2.71 15.20
C SER A 30 21.36 -4.10 15.86
N SER A 31 22.44 -4.82 15.61
CA SER A 31 22.75 -6.12 16.24
C SER A 31 23.15 -6.01 17.72
N LYS A 32 22.48 -5.15 18.50
CA LYS A 32 22.63 -5.18 19.96
C LYS A 32 21.88 -6.41 20.47
N VAL A 33 22.65 -7.37 20.95
CA VAL A 33 22.15 -8.53 21.68
C VAL A 33 21.52 -8.01 22.97
N ASP A 34 20.22 -7.80 22.98
CA ASP A 34 19.49 -7.72 24.24
C ASP A 34 19.58 -9.10 24.88
N LYS A 35 20.47 -9.24 25.86
CA LYS A 35 20.44 -10.36 26.82
C LYS A 35 19.15 -10.21 27.63
N VAL A 36 18.03 -10.69 27.08
CA VAL A 36 16.83 -10.90 27.87
C VAL A 36 16.97 -12.26 28.54
N SER A 37 17.27 -12.21 29.83
CA SER A 37 17.21 -13.35 30.74
C SER A 37 15.75 -13.77 30.95
N GLY A 38 15.40 -14.96 30.48
CA GLY A 38 14.33 -15.80 31.03
C GLY A 38 12.87 -15.41 30.70
N GLY A 39 12.14 -16.37 30.13
CA GLY A 39 10.68 -16.45 30.19
C GLY A 39 9.94 -16.18 28.89
N ASP A 40 9.24 -17.21 28.40
CA ASP A 40 8.18 -17.24 27.39
C ASP A 40 8.53 -16.98 25.92
N ALA A 41 8.70 -18.10 25.20
CA ALA A 41 8.82 -18.17 23.76
C ALA A 41 7.47 -17.98 23.05
N PHE A 42 6.97 -16.74 23.01
CA PHE A 42 6.28 -16.27 21.81
C PHE A 42 7.33 -15.59 20.95
N ALA A 43 7.58 -16.12 19.75
CA ALA A 43 8.57 -15.58 18.82
C ALA A 43 8.17 -14.16 18.40
N SER A 44 8.61 -13.15 19.15
CA SER A 44 8.67 -11.77 18.69
C SER A 44 9.66 -11.76 17.54
N SER A 45 9.14 -11.81 16.30
CA SER A 45 9.96 -11.66 15.11
C SER A 45 10.76 -10.36 15.24
N LYS A 46 12.07 -10.43 15.02
CA LYS A 46 12.90 -9.22 15.00
C LYS A 46 12.33 -8.25 13.95
N PRO A 47 12.28 -6.94 14.25
CA PRO A 47 11.79 -5.96 13.28
C PRO A 47 12.66 -6.03 12.02
N LEU A 48 12.03 -5.88 10.85
CA LEU A 48 12.72 -5.94 9.57
C LEU A 48 13.61 -4.69 9.35
N ILE A 49 13.19 -3.55 9.88
CA ILE A 49 13.83 -2.24 9.79
C ILE A 49 13.64 -1.47 11.10
N ASP A 50 14.57 -0.57 11.41
CA ASP A 50 14.42 0.43 12.47
C ASP A 50 13.93 1.76 11.88
N LEU A 51 13.02 2.42 12.60
CA LEU A 51 12.37 3.67 12.19
C LEU A 51 12.58 4.73 13.27
N GLU A 52 13.22 5.85 12.91
CA GLU A 52 13.51 6.94 13.84
C GLU A 52 13.12 8.30 13.23
N GLU A 53 12.32 9.09 13.93
CA GLU A 53 12.13 10.51 13.58
C GLU A 53 13.41 11.28 13.89
N VAL A 54 13.90 12.03 12.91
CA VAL A 54 15.15 12.79 13.04
C VAL A 54 14.91 14.27 12.77
N ALA A 55 15.65 15.13 13.47
CA ALA A 55 15.73 16.54 13.09
C ALA A 55 16.44 16.66 11.74
N ARG A 56 16.10 17.71 10.97
CA ARG A 56 16.63 17.96 9.62
C ARG A 56 18.12 17.63 9.53
N VAL A 57 18.44 16.59 8.76
CA VAL A 57 19.82 16.18 8.55
C VAL A 57 20.39 17.02 7.41
N LYS A 58 21.59 17.59 7.61
CA LYS A 58 22.32 18.17 6.47
C LYS A 58 22.65 17.03 5.52
N ASP A 59 22.06 17.09 4.34
CA ASP A 59 22.27 16.09 3.32
C ASP A 59 23.71 16.26 2.81
N ALA A 60 24.56 15.28 3.14
CA ALA A 60 25.98 15.28 2.79
C ALA A 60 26.27 14.37 1.58
N SER A 61 25.20 13.89 0.92
CA SER A 61 25.24 13.06 -0.27
C SER A 61 25.38 13.93 -1.52
N ASP A 62 26.29 13.55 -2.43
CA ASP A 62 26.42 14.16 -3.75
C ASP A 62 25.32 13.71 -4.73
N GLU A 63 24.60 12.62 -4.43
CA GLU A 63 23.51 12.12 -5.28
C GLU A 63 22.19 12.86 -5.02
N PRO A 64 21.44 13.25 -6.08
CA PRO A 64 20.17 13.93 -5.91
C PRO A 64 19.09 12.99 -5.32
N PRO A 65 18.17 13.53 -4.50
CA PRO A 65 17.08 12.74 -3.94
C PRO A 65 16.18 12.13 -5.01
N VAL A 66 15.65 10.94 -4.71
CA VAL A 66 14.62 10.31 -5.52
C VAL A 66 13.26 10.87 -5.10
N GLU A 67 12.58 11.53 -6.04
CA GLU A 67 11.23 12.06 -5.81
C GLU A 67 10.17 10.96 -5.95
N VAL A 68 9.34 10.81 -4.92
CA VAL A 68 8.29 9.78 -4.87
C VAL A 68 6.97 10.36 -4.37
N LYS A 69 5.86 9.74 -4.77
CA LYS A 69 4.51 10.19 -4.41
C LYS A 69 4.12 9.78 -2.99
N ALA A 70 4.36 8.52 -2.66
CA ALA A 70 3.97 7.91 -1.40
C ALA A 70 4.78 6.65 -1.12
N LEU A 71 4.89 6.28 0.15
CA LEU A 71 5.39 4.98 0.58
C LEU A 71 4.36 3.89 0.21
N TYR A 72 4.83 2.80 -0.38
CA TYR A 72 3.99 1.62 -0.64
C TYR A 72 4.14 0.57 0.47
N GLY A 73 5.37 0.28 0.90
CA GLY A 73 5.67 -0.68 1.97
C GLY A 73 7.11 -1.17 1.95
N VAL A 74 7.39 -2.25 2.67
CA VAL A 74 8.71 -2.86 2.86
C VAL A 74 8.66 -4.32 2.40
N TYR A 75 9.61 -4.71 1.57
CA TYR A 75 9.79 -6.07 1.07
C TYR A 75 11.10 -6.65 1.57
N SER A 76 11.08 -7.86 2.09
CA SER A 76 12.31 -8.61 2.40
C SER A 76 12.76 -9.39 1.18
N LEU A 77 13.97 -9.10 0.69
CA LEU A 77 14.61 -9.82 -0.42
C LEU A 77 15.91 -10.47 0.07
N LEU A 78 16.61 -11.20 -0.82
CA LEU A 78 17.79 -11.98 -0.43
C LEU A 78 18.94 -11.11 0.09
N SER A 79 19.10 -9.91 -0.48
CA SER A 79 20.12 -8.95 -0.05
C SER A 79 19.72 -8.08 1.14
N GLY A 80 18.48 -8.22 1.63
CA GLY A 80 17.94 -7.46 2.75
C GLY A 80 16.62 -6.75 2.42
N PRO A 81 16.17 -5.85 3.31
CA PRO A 81 14.92 -5.13 3.14
C PRO A 81 15.03 -4.00 2.10
N TYR A 82 13.94 -3.84 1.34
CA TYR A 82 13.74 -2.80 0.34
C TYR A 82 12.49 -2.01 0.69
N LEU A 83 12.57 -0.68 0.58
CA LEU A 83 11.39 0.16 0.58
C LEU A 83 10.85 0.26 -0.84
N ALA A 84 9.55 -0.04 -0.96
CA ALA A 84 8.78 0.19 -2.16
C ALA A 84 8.08 1.55 -2.07
N PHE A 85 8.18 2.34 -3.14
CA PHE A 85 7.57 3.65 -3.26
C PHE A 85 6.72 3.74 -4.53
N ILE A 86 5.62 4.48 -4.44
CA ILE A 86 4.86 4.91 -5.62
C ILE A 86 5.60 6.09 -6.23
N LYS A 87 6.00 6.01 -7.51
CA LYS A 87 6.71 7.10 -8.19
C LYS A 87 5.81 8.32 -8.40
N ASP A 88 6.41 9.50 -8.54
CA ASP A 88 5.65 10.75 -8.69
C ASP A 88 4.81 10.82 -9.99
N ASN A 89 5.11 9.96 -10.96
CA ASN A 89 4.34 9.79 -12.20
C ASN A 89 2.95 9.12 -12.01
N ALA A 90 2.49 8.88 -10.78
CA ALA A 90 1.15 8.39 -10.53
C ALA A 90 0.09 9.28 -11.20
N ARG A 91 -0.79 8.67 -12.00
CA ARG A 91 -1.74 9.40 -12.83
C ARG A 91 -3.01 9.73 -12.05
N VAL A 92 -3.43 10.99 -12.05
CA VAL A 92 -4.78 11.37 -11.58
C VAL A 92 -5.79 10.84 -12.60
N ILE A 93 -6.62 9.88 -12.18
CA ILE A 93 -7.62 9.26 -13.06
C ILE A 93 -9.00 9.92 -12.98
N GLY A 94 -9.18 10.75 -11.96
CA GLY A 94 -10.44 11.43 -11.69
C GLY A 94 -10.43 12.00 -10.28
N LYS A 95 -11.53 12.68 -9.96
CA LYS A 95 -11.78 13.19 -8.62
C LYS A 95 -13.00 12.51 -8.04
N GLY A 96 -13.02 12.28 -6.73
CA GLY A 96 -14.13 11.69 -5.99
C GLY A 96 -15.35 12.60 -5.89
N PRO A 97 -16.40 12.15 -5.18
CA PRO A 97 -17.64 12.91 -5.00
C PRO A 97 -17.47 14.29 -4.34
N ASN A 98 -16.44 14.50 -3.52
CA ASN A 98 -16.12 15.80 -2.91
C ASN A 98 -14.83 16.40 -3.46
N ASP A 99 -14.54 16.13 -4.74
CA ASP A 99 -13.38 16.67 -5.47
C ASP A 99 -12.01 16.12 -5.01
N GLU A 100 -11.99 15.04 -4.21
CA GLU A 100 -10.76 14.41 -3.74
C GLU A 100 -10.00 13.77 -4.90
N SER A 101 -8.70 13.97 -5.00
CA SER A 101 -7.93 13.38 -6.10
C SER A 101 -7.75 11.86 -5.94
N ILE A 102 -8.04 11.10 -7.01
CA ILE A 102 -7.83 9.65 -7.06
C ILE A 102 -6.70 9.35 -8.04
N TYR A 103 -5.72 8.58 -7.57
CA TYR A 103 -4.49 8.29 -8.29
C TYR A 103 -4.44 6.82 -8.69
N GLN A 104 -3.92 6.56 -9.88
CA GLN A 104 -3.53 5.24 -10.35
C GLN A 104 -2.00 5.11 -10.30
N VAL A 105 -1.53 4.04 -9.68
CA VAL A 105 -0.11 3.69 -9.64
C VAL A 105 0.31 3.20 -11.03
N LEU A 106 1.36 3.82 -11.58
CA LEU A 106 1.93 3.42 -12.87
C LEU A 106 3.20 2.58 -12.71
N GLU A 107 3.98 2.85 -11.66
CA GLU A 107 5.24 2.16 -11.38
C GLU A 107 5.54 2.24 -9.88
N LEU A 108 6.16 1.17 -9.37
CA LEU A 108 6.75 1.12 -8.05
C LEU A 108 8.28 1.15 -8.17
N GLU A 109 8.91 1.99 -7.37
CA GLU A 109 10.36 2.07 -7.20
C GLU A 109 10.77 1.27 -5.97
N PHE A 110 11.83 0.47 -6.07
CA PHE A 110 12.32 -0.38 -4.97
C PHE A 110 13.74 0.05 -4.64
N ILE A 111 13.96 0.54 -3.42
CA ILE A 111 15.25 1.06 -2.95
C ILE A 111 15.70 0.21 -1.77
N PRO A 112 16.91 -0.40 -1.80
CA PRO A 112 17.43 -1.14 -0.66
C PRO A 112 17.62 -0.21 0.53
N VAL A 113 17.30 -0.67 1.74
CA VAL A 113 17.47 0.11 2.98
C VAL A 113 18.94 0.44 3.25
N SER A 114 19.84 -0.47 2.89
CA SER A 114 21.28 -0.34 3.07
C SER A 114 22.02 -0.72 1.80
N GLU A 115 22.66 0.26 1.16
CA GLU A 115 23.51 0.00 0.01
C GLU A 115 24.72 -0.88 0.38
N HIS A 116 25.22 -0.76 1.61
CA HIS A 116 26.30 -1.61 2.10
C HIS A 116 25.89 -3.09 2.12
N ALA A 117 24.69 -3.39 2.63
CA ALA A 117 24.16 -4.76 2.63
C ALA A 117 23.95 -5.29 1.21
N GLU A 118 23.44 -4.44 0.30
CA GLU A 118 23.28 -4.78 -1.11
C GLU A 118 24.63 -5.10 -1.77
N ARG A 119 25.64 -4.23 -1.61
CA ARG A 119 26.98 -4.44 -2.16
C ARG A 119 27.63 -5.69 -1.58
N HIS A 120 27.50 -5.92 -0.28
CA HIS A 120 28.02 -7.12 0.37
C HIS A 120 27.39 -8.39 -0.22
N PHE A 121 26.08 -8.41 -0.43
CA PHE A 121 25.38 -9.50 -1.10
C PHE A 121 25.91 -9.69 -2.54
N GLN A 122 26.06 -8.61 -3.32
CA GLN A 122 26.59 -8.70 -4.67
C GLN A 122 28.03 -9.22 -4.74
N SER A 123 28.86 -9.01 -3.71
CA SER A 123 30.22 -9.56 -3.67
C SER A 123 30.26 -11.04 -3.24
N HIS A 124 29.41 -11.47 -2.31
CA HIS A 124 29.55 -12.78 -1.64
C HIS A 124 28.52 -13.82 -2.05
N ALA A 125 27.36 -13.41 -2.59
CA ALA A 125 26.31 -14.33 -2.98
C ALA A 125 26.71 -15.18 -4.20
N SER A 126 26.18 -16.40 -4.25
CA SER A 126 26.32 -17.32 -5.36
C SER A 126 25.67 -16.76 -6.64
N LYS A 127 26.05 -17.33 -7.80
CA LYS A 127 25.43 -16.96 -9.09
C LYS A 127 23.91 -17.20 -9.08
N GLN A 128 23.45 -18.25 -8.41
CA GLN A 128 22.04 -18.58 -8.32
C GLN A 128 21.27 -17.56 -7.47
N GLU A 129 21.79 -17.21 -6.28
CA GLU A 129 21.15 -16.21 -5.41
C GLU A 129 21.03 -14.84 -6.08
N LYS A 130 22.07 -14.41 -6.82
CA LYS A 130 22.02 -13.15 -7.59
C LYS A 130 20.94 -13.19 -8.69
N ARG A 131 20.78 -14.35 -9.33
CA ARG A 131 19.75 -14.57 -10.34
C ARG A 131 18.36 -14.53 -9.70
N ASP A 132 18.17 -15.21 -8.58
CA ASP A 132 16.89 -15.26 -7.87
C ASP A 132 16.49 -13.89 -7.32
N GLN A 133 17.44 -13.14 -6.74
CA GLN A 133 17.25 -11.74 -6.33
C GLN A 133 16.72 -10.88 -7.48
N SER A 134 17.34 -11.01 -8.66
CA SER A 134 16.95 -10.27 -9.86
C SER A 134 15.55 -10.67 -10.34
N ILE A 135 15.22 -11.96 -10.29
CA ILE A 135 13.89 -12.48 -10.63
C ILE A 135 12.83 -11.92 -9.69
N TYR A 136 13.05 -11.97 -8.37
CA TYR A 136 12.09 -11.44 -7.39
C TYR A 136 11.85 -9.95 -7.55
N LEU A 137 12.92 -9.14 -7.71
CA LEU A 137 12.80 -7.71 -7.99
C LEU A 137 12.00 -7.45 -9.28
N ASN A 138 12.25 -8.22 -10.33
CA ASN A 138 11.54 -8.06 -11.60
C ASN A 138 10.07 -8.45 -11.49
N MET A 139 9.72 -9.49 -10.73
CA MET A 139 8.32 -9.86 -10.45
C MET A 139 7.59 -8.71 -9.76
N LEU A 140 8.19 -8.11 -8.72
CA LEU A 140 7.62 -6.99 -7.99
C LEU A 140 7.44 -5.75 -8.88
N LYS A 141 8.46 -5.38 -9.66
CA LYS A 141 8.40 -4.28 -10.64
C LYS A 141 7.31 -4.51 -11.69
N THR A 142 7.16 -5.76 -12.15
CA THR A 142 6.13 -6.13 -13.14
C THR A 142 4.72 -5.93 -12.57
N ILE A 143 4.49 -6.38 -11.33
CA ILE A 143 3.20 -6.18 -10.63
C ILE A 143 2.88 -4.69 -10.50
N GLY A 144 3.85 -3.86 -10.11
CA GLY A 144 3.69 -2.41 -10.00
C GLY A 144 3.26 -1.73 -11.33
N LYS A 145 3.60 -2.33 -12.48
CA LYS A 145 3.27 -1.83 -13.83
C LYS A 145 1.94 -2.32 -14.39
N THR A 146 1.21 -3.17 -13.65
CA THR A 146 -0.10 -3.69 -14.09
C THR A 146 -1.20 -2.63 -14.16
N LYS A 147 -0.99 -1.45 -13.55
CA LYS A 147 -1.98 -0.35 -13.46
C LYS A 147 -3.27 -0.75 -12.74
N MET A 148 -3.21 -1.77 -11.89
CA MET A 148 -4.34 -2.29 -11.12
C MET A 148 -4.40 -1.72 -9.70
N PHE A 149 -3.49 -0.82 -9.33
CA PHE A 149 -3.40 -0.24 -7.99
C PHE A 149 -3.83 1.22 -7.99
N TYR A 150 -4.63 1.60 -6.99
CA TYR A 150 -5.18 2.94 -6.86
C TYR A 150 -5.11 3.39 -5.40
N PHE A 151 -4.94 4.68 -5.20
CA PHE A 151 -4.93 5.28 -3.87
C PHE A 151 -5.48 6.71 -3.93
N SER A 152 -5.84 7.23 -2.77
CA SER A 152 -6.15 8.65 -2.58
C SER A 152 -5.61 9.05 -1.20
N PHE A 153 -5.21 10.31 -1.08
CA PHE A 153 -4.79 10.87 0.22
C PHE A 153 -5.99 11.25 1.08
N GLU A 154 -7.17 11.44 0.47
CA GLU A 154 -8.34 12.03 1.12
C GLU A 154 -9.57 11.11 1.01
N TYR A 155 -9.77 10.47 -0.15
CA TYR A 155 -10.92 9.59 -0.37
C TYR A 155 -10.66 8.17 0.14
N PRO A 156 -11.54 7.59 0.99
CA PRO A 156 -11.34 6.28 1.59
C PRO A 156 -11.72 5.14 0.62
N LEU A 157 -10.88 4.88 -0.38
CA LEU A 157 -11.13 3.89 -1.44
C LEU A 157 -11.42 2.46 -0.95
N THR A 158 -10.92 2.10 0.23
CA THR A 158 -11.13 0.77 0.83
C THR A 158 -12.57 0.56 1.32
N LEU A 159 -13.33 1.63 1.56
CA LEU A 159 -14.69 1.58 2.10
C LEU A 159 -15.72 1.83 0.99
N SER A 160 -16.91 1.22 1.14
CA SER A 160 -18.08 1.68 0.38
C SER A 160 -18.60 3.00 0.94
N ALA A 161 -19.31 3.77 0.13
CA ALA A 161 -19.96 5.01 0.57
C ALA A 161 -20.91 4.76 1.75
N GLN A 162 -21.62 3.62 1.76
CA GLN A 162 -22.45 3.22 2.89
C GLN A 162 -21.62 2.97 4.16
N ARG A 163 -20.53 2.18 4.09
CA ARG A 163 -19.66 1.94 5.25
C ARG A 163 -19.02 3.23 5.75
N HIS A 164 -18.64 4.12 4.84
CA HIS A 164 -18.11 5.44 5.18
C HIS A 164 -19.15 6.32 5.88
N ALA A 165 -20.39 6.36 5.39
CA ALA A 165 -21.48 7.14 5.97
C ALA A 165 -21.93 6.64 7.35
N LEU A 166 -21.82 5.33 7.60
CA LEU A 166 -22.15 4.70 8.89
C LEU A 166 -21.03 4.81 9.94
N ALA A 167 -19.87 5.38 9.58
CA ALA A 167 -18.77 5.55 10.53
C ALA A 167 -19.19 6.44 11.71
N THR A 168 -18.89 6.01 12.93
CA THR A 168 -19.15 6.81 14.13
C THR A 168 -18.30 8.08 14.12
N ALA A 169 -18.75 9.11 14.85
CA ALA A 169 -17.99 10.36 14.98
C ALA A 169 -16.58 10.15 15.57
N SER A 170 -16.39 9.11 16.40
CA SER A 170 -15.06 8.73 16.90
C SER A 170 -14.22 8.05 15.82
N ALA A 171 -14.79 7.12 15.05
CA ALA A 171 -14.10 6.45 13.96
C ALA A 171 -13.68 7.44 12.87
N ALA A 172 -14.50 8.46 12.57
CA ALA A 172 -14.19 9.50 11.59
C ALA A 172 -12.93 10.34 11.93
N LYS A 173 -12.54 10.41 13.22
CA LYS A 173 -11.33 11.13 13.68
C LYS A 173 -10.06 10.30 13.55
N LEU A 174 -10.17 9.00 13.30
CA LEU A 174 -9.01 8.14 13.16
C LEU A 174 -8.24 8.45 11.85
N PRO A 175 -6.92 8.22 11.83
CA PRO A 175 -6.13 8.31 10.60
C PRO A 175 -6.69 7.45 9.46
N ALA A 176 -6.42 7.85 8.21
CA ALA A 176 -6.97 7.18 7.03
C ALA A 176 -6.72 5.66 7.01
N HIS A 177 -5.52 5.21 7.41
CA HIS A 177 -5.18 3.79 7.44
C HIS A 177 -5.89 3.01 8.56
N ALA A 178 -6.17 3.65 9.69
CA ALA A 178 -6.89 3.04 10.81
C ALA A 178 -8.40 2.94 10.56
N ARG A 179 -8.93 3.76 9.65
CA ARG A 179 -10.33 3.68 9.16
C ARG A 179 -10.49 2.70 7.99
N ALA A 180 -9.41 2.24 7.39
CA ALA A 180 -9.46 1.45 6.18
C ALA A 180 -10.10 0.08 6.43
N ASP A 181 -10.83 -0.42 5.44
CA ASP A 181 -11.32 -1.80 5.46
C ASP A 181 -10.11 -2.72 5.30
N GLU A 182 -9.87 -3.56 6.29
CA GLU A 182 -8.68 -4.40 6.31
C GLU A 182 -8.59 -5.30 5.09
N SER A 183 -9.72 -5.83 4.60
CA SER A 183 -9.72 -6.75 3.47
C SER A 183 -9.23 -6.07 2.18
N PHE A 184 -9.51 -4.77 2.02
CA PHE A 184 -9.20 -4.03 0.80
C PHE A 184 -7.95 -3.14 0.91
N PHE A 185 -7.34 -3.05 2.08
CA PHE A 185 -6.08 -2.35 2.30
C PHE A 185 -4.89 -3.20 1.78
N TRP A 186 -4.71 -3.21 0.47
CA TRP A 186 -3.87 -4.18 -0.24
C TRP A 186 -2.40 -4.19 0.18
N ASN A 187 -1.83 -3.02 0.45
CA ASN A 187 -0.44 -2.88 0.88
C ASN A 187 -0.24 -2.99 2.39
N LYS A 188 -1.31 -3.27 3.18
CA LYS A 188 -1.20 -3.48 4.63
C LYS A 188 -0.13 -4.51 5.02
N PRO A 189 -0.05 -5.70 4.39
CA PRO A 189 0.91 -6.74 4.81
C PRO A 189 2.38 -6.32 4.68
N VAL A 190 2.69 -5.40 3.75
CA VAL A 190 4.05 -4.86 3.56
C VAL A 190 4.28 -3.56 4.34
N LEU A 191 3.27 -3.05 5.05
CA LEU A 191 3.38 -1.87 5.91
C LEU A 191 3.53 -2.22 7.39
N GLU A 192 3.62 -3.51 7.73
CA GLU A 192 3.79 -4.02 9.09
C GLU A 192 4.84 -3.24 9.94
N PRO A 193 6.06 -2.95 9.45
CA PRO A 193 7.03 -2.18 10.23
C PRO A 193 6.57 -0.75 10.59
N PHE A 194 5.75 -0.14 9.74
CA PHE A 194 5.22 1.21 9.95
C PHE A 194 3.99 1.19 10.86
N LEU A 195 3.13 0.17 10.73
CA LEU A 195 1.91 0.00 11.52
C LEU A 195 2.21 -0.36 12.98
N HIS A 196 3.26 -1.15 13.23
CA HIS A 196 3.69 -1.59 14.56
C HIS A 196 4.84 -0.76 15.14
N SER A 197 5.14 0.39 14.51
CA SER A 197 6.17 1.30 15.00
C SER A 197 5.80 1.90 16.36
N LYS A 198 6.80 2.13 17.21
CA LYS A 198 6.63 2.82 18.50
C LYS A 198 6.33 4.32 18.32
N ILE A 199 6.69 4.88 17.17
CA ILE A 199 6.43 6.28 16.80
C ILE A 199 5.20 6.37 15.91
N LYS A 200 4.45 7.47 16.01
CA LYS A 200 3.21 7.67 15.23
C LYS A 200 3.52 8.06 13.79
N LEU A 201 3.43 7.08 12.88
CA LEU A 201 3.75 7.24 11.46
C LEU A 201 2.52 7.41 10.56
N ASP A 202 1.38 7.78 11.12
CA ASP A 202 0.08 7.87 10.44
C ASP A 202 0.12 8.58 9.07
N ARG A 203 0.93 9.63 8.96
CA ARG A 203 1.10 10.47 7.74
C ARG A 203 1.86 9.78 6.60
N TRP A 204 2.66 8.76 6.93
CA TRP A 204 3.45 8.00 5.97
C TRP A 204 2.67 6.85 5.34
N ILE A 205 1.57 6.45 6.00
CA ILE A 205 0.80 5.27 5.63
C ILE A 205 -0.37 5.68 4.74
N VAL A 206 -0.37 5.18 3.50
CA VAL A 206 -1.43 5.42 2.52
C VAL A 206 -2.06 4.08 2.10
N PRO A 207 -3.38 3.91 2.33
CA PRO A 207 -4.09 2.75 1.82
C PRO A 207 -4.15 2.71 0.30
N VAL A 208 -3.69 1.58 -0.26
CA VAL A 208 -3.76 1.26 -1.67
C VAL A 208 -4.79 0.14 -1.85
N ILE A 209 -5.70 0.29 -2.82
CA ILE A 209 -6.57 -0.80 -3.28
C ILE A 209 -5.99 -1.46 -4.52
N ASN A 210 -6.33 -2.72 -4.74
CA ASN A 210 -6.16 -3.40 -6.02
C ASN A 210 -7.53 -3.61 -6.68
N GLY A 211 -7.65 -3.36 -7.98
CA GLY A 211 -8.89 -3.57 -8.72
C GLY A 211 -9.03 -2.58 -9.87
N PHE A 212 -10.10 -1.79 -9.88
CA PHE A 212 -10.41 -0.86 -10.96
C PHE A 212 -11.06 0.40 -10.43
N VAL A 213 -10.69 1.55 -11.00
CA VAL A 213 -11.37 2.80 -10.71
C VAL A 213 -11.63 3.57 -12.00
N LYS A 214 -12.86 4.04 -12.16
CA LYS A 214 -13.25 4.94 -13.25
C LYS A 214 -14.19 6.01 -12.73
N VAL A 215 -13.91 7.25 -13.11
CA VAL A 215 -14.79 8.39 -12.89
C VAL A 215 -15.27 8.89 -14.25
N VAL A 216 -16.58 9.13 -14.37
CA VAL A 216 -17.23 9.69 -15.57
C VAL A 216 -18.13 10.82 -15.09
N LYS A 217 -17.79 12.06 -15.47
CA LYS A 217 -18.53 13.25 -15.02
C LYS A 217 -19.44 13.81 -16.10
N GLY A 218 -20.48 14.52 -15.70
CA GLY A 218 -21.34 15.30 -16.59
C GLY A 218 -22.19 14.45 -17.56
N VAL A 219 -22.63 13.27 -17.13
CA VAL A 219 -23.50 12.41 -17.95
C VAL A 219 -24.92 12.98 -17.94
N VAL A 220 -25.48 13.22 -19.12
CA VAL A 220 -26.85 13.70 -19.28
C VAL A 220 -27.80 12.50 -19.28
N MET A 221 -28.68 12.41 -18.28
CA MET A 221 -29.70 11.36 -18.24
C MET A 221 -30.93 11.78 -19.07
N ALA A 222 -31.23 11.00 -20.10
CA ALA A 222 -32.18 11.33 -21.17
C ALA A 222 -33.60 11.69 -20.71
N ALA A 223 -34.03 11.22 -19.54
CA ALA A 223 -35.38 11.48 -19.03
C ALA A 223 -35.56 12.91 -18.50
N ASN A 224 -34.51 13.54 -17.95
CA ASN A 224 -34.67 14.71 -17.06
C ASN A 224 -33.68 15.86 -17.32
N THR A 225 -32.78 15.78 -18.31
CA THR A 225 -31.65 16.73 -18.50
C THR A 225 -30.77 16.93 -17.26
N VAL A 226 -30.86 16.03 -16.28
CA VAL A 226 -30.06 16.08 -15.05
C VAL A 226 -28.66 15.57 -15.37
N LEU A 227 -27.66 16.39 -15.04
CA LEU A 227 -26.26 15.98 -15.04
C LEU A 227 -25.98 15.12 -13.83
N VAL A 228 -25.37 13.97 -14.07
CA VAL A 228 -24.92 13.05 -13.02
C VAL A 228 -23.46 12.65 -13.25
N ASP A 229 -22.76 12.42 -12.15
CA ASP A 229 -21.42 11.85 -12.15
C ASP A 229 -21.50 10.38 -11.73
N PHE A 230 -20.79 9.52 -12.45
CA PHE A 230 -20.64 8.10 -12.15
C PHE A 230 -19.24 7.81 -11.65
N PHE A 231 -19.17 7.03 -10.57
CA PHE A 231 -17.92 6.50 -10.02
C PHE A 231 -18.03 4.99 -9.95
N PHE A 232 -17.07 4.29 -10.54
CA PHE A 232 -16.96 2.84 -10.49
C PHE A 232 -15.71 2.49 -9.69
N PHE A 233 -15.90 1.79 -8.58
CA PHE A 233 -14.83 1.34 -7.70
C PHE A 233 -14.91 -0.17 -7.54
N THR A 234 -13.95 -0.89 -8.10
CA THR A 234 -13.72 -2.31 -7.79
C THR A 234 -12.52 -2.41 -6.87
N ARG A 235 -12.71 -3.03 -5.70
CA ARG A 235 -11.65 -3.34 -4.72
C ARG A 235 -11.61 -4.84 -4.48
N ARG A 236 -10.44 -5.44 -4.67
CA ARG A 236 -10.17 -6.86 -4.48
C ARG A 236 -9.54 -7.06 -3.11
N SER A 237 -10.03 -8.07 -2.39
CA SER A 237 -9.46 -8.46 -1.11
C SER A 237 -8.05 -9.01 -1.29
N TRP A 238 -7.12 -8.64 -0.40
CA TRP A 238 -5.77 -9.23 -0.40
C TRP A 238 -5.75 -10.64 0.23
N HIS A 239 -6.80 -11.03 0.97
CA HIS A 239 -6.94 -12.38 1.50
C HIS A 239 -7.18 -13.39 0.38
N ARG A 240 -6.50 -14.55 0.45
CA ARG A 240 -6.60 -15.66 -0.51
C ARG A 240 -6.63 -15.22 -1.99
N VAL A 241 -5.72 -14.34 -2.36
CA VAL A 241 -5.50 -14.01 -3.77
C VAL A 241 -4.71 -15.15 -4.42
N GLY A 242 -5.13 -15.57 -5.60
CA GLY A 242 -4.38 -16.57 -6.35
C GLY A 242 -5.02 -16.93 -7.67
N THR A 243 -4.27 -17.68 -8.48
CA THR A 243 -4.72 -18.12 -9.79
C THR A 243 -5.88 -19.11 -9.66
N ARG A 244 -6.74 -19.14 -10.69
CA ARG A 244 -8.01 -19.89 -10.74
C ARG A 244 -7.85 -21.40 -10.53
N PHE A 245 -6.65 -21.96 -10.60
CA PHE A 245 -6.39 -23.39 -10.37
C PHE A 245 -5.59 -23.68 -9.10
N ASN A 246 -5.08 -22.64 -8.42
CA ASN A 246 -4.28 -22.81 -7.21
C ASN A 246 -5.05 -22.38 -5.96
N VAL A 247 -5.99 -21.43 -6.09
CA VAL A 247 -6.73 -20.87 -4.94
C VAL A 247 -8.21 -20.74 -5.28
N ARG A 248 -9.04 -21.54 -4.60
CA ARG A 248 -10.52 -21.49 -4.64
C ARG A 248 -11.10 -21.69 -3.24
N GLY A 249 -12.41 -21.61 -3.11
CA GLY A 249 -13.11 -21.86 -1.85
C GLY A 249 -12.84 -20.82 -0.78
N VAL A 250 -13.14 -21.21 0.46
CA VAL A 250 -12.94 -20.44 1.69
C VAL A 250 -11.80 -21.04 2.53
N ASP A 251 -11.08 -20.22 3.28
CA ASP A 251 -10.17 -20.70 4.35
C ASP A 251 -10.88 -20.86 5.70
N LYS A 252 -10.13 -21.31 6.70
CA LYS A 252 -10.58 -21.49 8.09
C LYS A 252 -11.05 -20.20 8.77
N ASP A 253 -10.60 -19.05 8.28
CA ASP A 253 -10.92 -17.73 8.85
C ASP A 253 -12.11 -17.08 8.10
N GLY A 254 -12.71 -17.79 7.13
CA GLY A 254 -13.90 -17.36 6.41
C GLY A 254 -13.60 -16.50 5.17
N HIS A 255 -12.34 -16.31 4.79
CA HIS A 255 -12.00 -15.52 3.61
C HIS A 255 -12.21 -16.33 2.34
N CYS A 256 -13.14 -15.88 1.49
CA CYS A 256 -13.34 -16.48 0.18
C CYS A 256 -12.24 -16.06 -0.80
N ALA A 257 -11.72 -17.01 -1.57
CA ALA A 257 -10.68 -16.75 -2.56
C ALA A 257 -11.14 -15.77 -3.64
N ASN A 258 -10.24 -14.85 -4.02
CA ASN A 258 -10.49 -13.84 -5.05
C ASN A 258 -11.76 -12.99 -4.80
N PHE A 259 -12.05 -12.69 -3.53
CA PHE A 259 -13.17 -11.82 -3.15
C PHE A 259 -12.95 -10.38 -3.64
N SER A 260 -14.02 -9.74 -4.10
CA SER A 260 -14.02 -8.38 -4.60
C SER A 260 -15.38 -7.72 -4.39
N GLU A 261 -15.35 -6.42 -4.13
CA GLU A 261 -16.51 -5.53 -4.18
C GLU A 261 -16.41 -4.66 -5.42
N THR A 262 -17.52 -4.49 -6.14
CA THR A 262 -17.69 -3.47 -7.17
C THR A 262 -18.81 -2.55 -6.76
N GLU A 263 -18.48 -1.28 -6.57
CA GLU A 263 -19.40 -0.22 -6.19
C GLU A 263 -19.59 0.74 -7.36
N MET A 264 -20.85 1.00 -7.70
CA MET A 264 -21.25 2.10 -8.57
C MET A 264 -21.85 3.19 -7.70
N ILE A 265 -21.28 4.39 -7.77
CA ILE A 265 -21.82 5.59 -7.14
C ILE A 265 -22.37 6.50 -8.24
N VAL A 266 -23.55 7.04 -8.00
CA VAL A 266 -24.17 8.11 -8.81
C VAL A 266 -24.29 9.34 -7.93
N GLN A 267 -23.68 10.44 -8.36
CA GLN A 267 -23.85 11.75 -7.73
C GLN A 267 -24.69 12.63 -8.64
N LYS A 268 -25.81 13.12 -8.12
CA LYS A 268 -26.70 14.05 -8.81
C LYS A 268 -26.18 15.48 -8.69
N GLY A 269 -26.63 16.37 -9.58
CA GLY A 269 -26.28 17.80 -9.53
C GLY A 269 -26.71 18.53 -8.24
N ASP A 270 -27.66 17.99 -7.48
CA ASP A 270 -28.04 18.49 -6.15
C ASP A 270 -27.10 18.04 -5.02
N GLY A 271 -26.03 17.30 -5.34
CA GLY A 271 -25.08 16.72 -4.40
C GLY A 271 -25.53 15.39 -3.79
N GLY A 272 -26.76 14.94 -4.06
CA GLY A 272 -27.27 13.66 -3.58
C GLY A 272 -26.50 12.47 -4.14
N LEU A 273 -26.11 11.54 -3.26
CA LEU A 273 -25.27 10.39 -3.59
C LEU A 273 -26.04 9.08 -3.40
N CYS A 274 -26.01 8.23 -4.42
CA CYS A 274 -26.53 6.86 -4.37
C CYS A 274 -25.38 5.88 -4.59
N SER A 275 -25.23 4.90 -3.71
CA SER A 275 -24.21 3.84 -3.83
C SER A 275 -24.89 2.49 -3.99
N TYR A 276 -24.41 1.70 -4.95
CA TYR A 276 -24.83 0.33 -5.21
C TYR A 276 -23.60 -0.57 -5.23
N VAL A 277 -23.54 -1.52 -4.29
CA VAL A 277 -22.41 -2.45 -4.12
C VAL A 277 -22.81 -3.85 -4.54
N GLN A 278 -21.97 -4.48 -5.35
CA GLN A 278 -22.05 -5.90 -5.70
C GLN A 278 -20.78 -6.61 -5.22
N ILE A 279 -20.93 -7.85 -4.76
CA ILE A 279 -19.81 -8.70 -4.33
C ILE A 279 -19.61 -9.85 -5.30
N ARG A 280 -18.36 -10.30 -5.43
CA ARG A 280 -17.98 -11.48 -6.19
C ARG A 280 -16.80 -12.15 -5.51
N GLY A 281 -16.86 -13.46 -5.33
CA GLY A 281 -15.74 -14.26 -4.82
C GLY A 281 -15.91 -15.72 -5.21
N SER A 282 -15.00 -16.56 -4.75
CA SER A 282 -15.16 -18.00 -4.82
C SER A 282 -16.34 -18.46 -3.96
N ILE A 283 -16.93 -19.61 -4.31
CA ILE A 283 -18.01 -20.24 -3.54
C ILE A 283 -17.49 -20.49 -2.10
N PRO A 284 -18.26 -20.19 -1.05
CA PRO A 284 -17.83 -20.34 0.35
C PRO A 284 -17.87 -21.81 0.81
N LEU A 285 -17.13 -22.67 0.12
CA LEU A 285 -16.92 -24.07 0.47
C LEU A 285 -15.42 -24.27 0.71
N TYR A 286 -15.07 -25.11 1.68
CA TYR A 286 -13.68 -25.51 1.84
C TYR A 286 -13.20 -26.15 0.55
N TRP A 287 -12.04 -25.69 0.09
CA TRP A 287 -11.46 -26.16 -1.15
C TRP A 287 -10.06 -26.68 -0.89
N ASP A 288 -9.84 -27.93 -1.26
CA ASP A 288 -8.54 -28.55 -1.33
C ASP A 288 -8.42 -29.20 -2.72
N GLN A 289 -7.29 -28.98 -3.38
CA GLN A 289 -6.99 -29.57 -4.68
C GLN A 289 -5.57 -30.12 -4.60
N MET A 290 -5.41 -31.44 -4.80
CA MET A 290 -4.08 -32.02 -4.95
C MET A 290 -3.40 -31.38 -6.16
N VAL A 291 -2.25 -30.75 -5.93
CA VAL A 291 -1.41 -30.21 -6.99
C VAL A 291 -0.79 -31.42 -7.71
N THR A 292 -1.31 -31.73 -8.89
CA THR A 292 -0.74 -32.73 -9.82
C THR A 292 0.42 -32.16 -10.60
#